data_AF-A0A644Z479-F1
#
_entry.id   AF-A0A644Z479-F1
#
_cell.length_a   1.000
_cell.length_b   1.000
_cell.length_c   1.000
_cell.angle_alpha   90.00
_cell.angle_beta   90.00
_cell.angle_gamma   90.00
#
_symmetry.space_group_name_H-M   'P 1'
#
loop_
_entity.id
_entity.type
_entity.pdbx_description
1 polymer ?
#
loop_
_entity_poly.entity_id
_entity_poly.type
_entity_poly.pdbx_seq_one_letter_code
_entity_poly.pdbx_strand_id
1 'polypeptide(L)'
;MSCPNCKCNKSKVSNINPEEYQELKEYFQDEIIDFKVIDYINDDNEHSSYVEVEFEDYIVELENIDTSNLTLDTVIDTIIKNNLK
;
A
#
# COMPACT_ATOMS: atom_id res chain seq x y z
N MET A 1 37.19 -17.53 -1.12
CA MET A 1 36.49 -17.09 -2.35
C MET A 1 35.74 -15.82 -2.01
N SER A 2 36.13 -14.73 -2.66
CA SER A 2 35.69 -13.37 -2.35
C SER A 2 34.30 -13.09 -2.90
N CYS A 3 33.43 -12.45 -2.11
CA CYS A 3 32.39 -11.58 -2.64
C CYS A 3 32.74 -10.12 -2.27
N PRO A 4 33.58 -9.44 -3.07
CA PRO A 4 34.02 -8.09 -2.79
C PRO A 4 33.19 -7.10 -3.60
N ASN A 5 31.86 -7.02 -3.40
CA ASN A 5 31.09 -5.84 -3.83
C ASN A 5 29.64 -5.75 -3.31
N CYS A 6 29.33 -6.23 -2.10
CA CYS A 6 28.04 -5.88 -1.50
C CYS A 6 28.12 -4.47 -0.90
N LYS A 7 28.11 -3.45 -1.77
CA LYS A 7 27.62 -2.12 -1.40
C LYS A 7 26.11 -2.27 -1.16
N CYS A 8 25.73 -2.85 -0.02
CA CYS A 8 24.35 -2.85 0.46
C CYS A 8 23.99 -1.45 0.98
N ASN A 9 24.27 -0.40 0.21
CA ASN A 9 23.56 0.86 0.33
C ASN A 9 22.23 0.72 -0.43
N LYS A 10 21.33 -0.10 0.12
CA LYS A 10 19.90 0.08 -0.13
C LYS A 10 19.36 0.80 1.09
N SER A 11 19.53 2.12 1.02
CA SER A 11 18.97 3.11 1.91
C SER A 11 17.51 2.79 2.25
N LYS A 12 17.21 2.61 3.54
CA LYS A 12 15.92 2.92 4.19
C LYS A 12 14.64 2.38 3.52
N VAL A 13 14.60 1.11 3.12
CA VAL A 13 13.35 0.37 2.83
C VAL A 13 13.29 -0.91 3.68
N SER A 14 13.88 -0.87 4.88
CA SER A 14 14.33 -2.08 5.58
C SER A 14 13.94 -2.04 7.05
N ASN A 15 12.66 -2.09 7.37
CA ASN A 15 12.21 -2.32 8.75
C ASN A 15 11.13 -3.39 8.90
N ILE A 16 10.70 -4.03 7.81
CA ILE A 16 9.85 -5.23 7.91
C ILE A 16 10.65 -6.44 7.41
N ASN A 17 10.61 -7.51 8.21
CA ASN A 17 11.15 -8.79 7.80
C ASN A 17 10.28 -9.35 6.66
N PRO A 18 10.81 -10.02 5.63
CA PRO A 18 10.00 -10.54 4.53
C PRO A 18 8.88 -11.48 4.99
N GLU A 19 9.09 -12.20 6.10
CA GLU A 19 8.07 -13.03 6.75
C GLU A 19 6.91 -12.19 7.30
N GLU A 20 7.21 -11.11 8.02
CA GLU A 20 6.20 -10.19 8.57
C GLU A 20 5.42 -9.47 7.48
N TYR A 21 6.08 -9.12 6.36
CA TYR A 21 5.40 -8.59 5.18
C TYR A 21 4.37 -9.57 4.63
N GLN A 22 4.75 -10.84 4.53
CA GLN A 22 3.92 -11.89 3.97
C GLN A 22 2.72 -12.18 4.89
N GLU A 23 2.94 -12.26 6.20
CA GLU A 23 1.87 -12.43 7.19
C GLU A 23 0.86 -11.28 7.14
N LEU A 24 1.33 -10.03 7.09
CA LEU A 24 0.46 -8.86 6.94
C LEU A 24 -0.32 -8.90 5.62
N LYS A 25 0.33 -9.32 4.54
CA LYS A 25 -0.29 -9.41 3.23
C LYS A 25 -1.41 -10.45 3.20
N GLU A 26 -1.17 -11.61 3.80
CA GLU A 26 -2.19 -12.65 3.96
C GLU A 26 -3.34 -12.18 4.85
N TYR A 27 -3.04 -11.54 5.99
CA TYR A 27 -4.04 -10.94 6.87
C TYR A 27 -4.94 -9.94 6.14
N PHE A 28 -4.35 -8.97 5.43
CA PHE A 28 -5.13 -7.98 4.70
C PHE A 28 -5.87 -8.57 3.48
N GLN A 29 -5.39 -9.65 2.89
CA GLN A 29 -6.12 -10.33 1.81
C GLN A 29 -7.42 -10.97 2.32
N ASP A 30 -7.43 -11.48 3.55
CA ASP A 30 -8.62 -12.06 4.16
C ASP A 30 -9.58 -11.01 4.73
N GLU A 31 -9.05 -9.89 5.24
CA GLU A 31 -9.85 -8.86 5.92
C GLU A 31 -10.42 -7.79 4.98
N ILE A 32 -9.78 -7.53 3.84
CA ILE A 32 -10.31 -6.57 2.86
C ILE A 32 -11.49 -7.22 2.15
N ILE A 33 -12.67 -6.65 2.34
CA ILE A 33 -13.90 -7.09 1.70
C ILE A 33 -13.93 -6.60 0.26
N ASP A 34 -13.69 -5.30 0.07
CA ASP A 34 -13.73 -4.65 -1.24
C ASP A 34 -12.84 -3.40 -1.27
N PHE A 35 -12.52 -2.93 -2.47
CA PHE A 35 -11.90 -1.63 -2.66
C PHE A 35 -12.42 -0.96 -3.92
N LYS A 36 -12.60 0.36 -3.88
CA LYS A 36 -13.11 1.15 -5.00
C LYS A 36 -12.38 2.48 -5.11
N VAL A 37 -12.27 2.96 -6.35
CA VAL A 37 -11.74 4.29 -6.65
C VAL A 37 -12.88 5.30 -6.57
N ILE A 38 -12.68 6.37 -5.81
CA ILE A 38 -13.59 7.49 -5.73
C ILE A 38 -12.93 8.70 -6.38
N ASP A 39 -13.52 9.14 -7.49
CA ASP A 39 -13.16 10.38 -8.17
C ASP A 39 -14.04 11.51 -7.63
N TYR A 40 -13.42 12.63 -7.27
CA TYR A 40 -14.11 13.82 -6.76
C TYR A 40 -13.45 15.10 -7.30
N ILE A 41 -14.17 16.21 -7.16
CA ILE A 41 -13.64 17.55 -7.43
C ILE A 41 -13.35 18.17 -6.07
N ASN A 42 -12.10 18.58 -5.85
CA ASN A 42 -11.69 19.21 -4.60
C ASN A 42 -12.13 20.69 -4.53
N ASP A 43 -11.88 21.35 -3.40
CA ASP A 43 -12.25 22.76 -3.21
C ASP A 43 -11.53 23.72 -4.17
N ASP A 44 -10.40 23.31 -4.73
CA ASP A 44 -9.64 24.03 -5.76
C ASP A 44 -10.18 23.80 -7.19
N ASN A 45 -11.29 23.07 -7.32
CA ASN A 45 -11.95 22.73 -8.58
C ASN A 45 -11.09 21.84 -9.49
N GLU A 46 -10.16 21.08 -8.89
CA GLU A 46 -9.30 20.11 -9.56
C GLU A 46 -9.85 18.69 -9.38
N HIS A 47 -9.64 17.85 -10.40
CA HIS A 47 -9.95 16.42 -10.30
C HIS A 47 -8.96 15.73 -9.37
N SER A 48 -9.48 15.14 -8.30
CA SER A 48 -8.73 14.30 -7.36
C SER A 48 -9.38 12.92 -7.27
N SER A 49 -8.59 11.93 -6.86
CA SER A 49 -9.08 10.57 -6.67
C SER A 49 -8.43 9.95 -5.45
N TYR A 50 -9.21 9.15 -4.72
CA TYR A 50 -8.74 8.34 -3.60
C TYR A 50 -9.31 6.94 -3.70
N VAL A 51 -8.71 5.99 -2.99
CA VAL A 51 -9.20 4.61 -2.93
C VAL A 51 -9.81 4.36 -1.56
N GLU A 52 -11.08 3.98 -1.54
CA GLU A 52 -11.74 3.45 -0.34
C GLU A 52 -11.49 1.95 -0.27
N VAL A 53 -10.95 1.51 0.86
CA VAL A 53 -10.74 0.09 1.19
C VAL A 53 -11.68 -0.26 2.34
N GLU A 54 -12.58 -1.20 2.08
CA GLU A 54 -13.58 -1.64 3.04
C GLU A 54 -13.09 -2.89 3.78
N PHE A 55 -13.02 -2.78 5.11
CA PHE A 55 -12.79 -3.86 6.05
C PHE A 55 -14.09 -4.21 6.77
N GLU A 56 -14.12 -5.32 7.51
CA GLU A 56 -15.30 -5.72 8.29
C GLU A 56 -15.78 -4.64 9.28
N ASP A 57 -14.83 -3.96 9.94
CA ASP A 57 -15.13 -3.03 11.03
C ASP A 57 -14.96 -1.54 10.66
N TYR A 58 -14.29 -1.21 9.55
CA TYR A 58 -13.96 0.18 9.19
C TYR A 58 -13.61 0.35 7.70
N ILE A 59 -13.53 1.61 7.24
CA ILE A 59 -13.09 1.97 5.89
C ILE A 59 -11.82 2.80 5.99
N VAL A 60 -10.84 2.51 5.13
CA VAL A 60 -9.60 3.27 5.00
C VAL A 60 -9.58 4.00 3.67
N GLU A 61 -9.27 5.29 3.73
CA GLU A 61 -9.09 6.14 2.56
C GLU A 61 -7.59 6.25 2.23
N LEU A 62 -7.22 5.81 1.02
CA LEU A 62 -5.86 5.86 0.52
C LEU A 62 -5.74 6.94 -0.56
N GLU A 63 -5.02 8.00 -0.22
CA GLU A 63 -4.66 9.07 -1.14
C GLU A 63 -3.30 8.79 -1.81
N ASN A 64 -3.06 9.41 -2.98
CA ASN A 64 -1.81 9.32 -3.74
C ASN A 64 -1.44 7.91 -4.24
N ILE A 65 -2.44 7.07 -4.49
CA ILE A 65 -2.27 5.75 -5.12
C ILE A 65 -2.48 5.85 -6.63
N ASP A 66 -1.68 5.12 -7.40
CA ASP A 66 -1.86 5.04 -8.86
C ASP A 66 -3.08 4.15 -9.17
N THR A 67 -4.19 4.80 -9.51
CA THR A 67 -5.47 4.13 -9.83
C THR A 67 -5.47 3.48 -11.21
N SER A 68 -4.47 3.75 -12.06
CA SER A 68 -4.38 3.25 -13.44
C SER A 68 -4.18 1.74 -13.53
N ASN A 69 -3.58 1.13 -12.51
CA ASN A 69 -3.31 -0.31 -12.42
C ASN A 69 -3.62 -0.84 -11.01
N LEU A 70 -4.77 -0.43 -10.47
CA LEU A 70 -5.18 -0.77 -9.12
C LEU A 70 -5.56 -2.25 -9.02
N THR A 71 -4.93 -2.94 -8.09
CA THR A 71 -5.18 -4.35 -7.74
C THR A 71 -5.21 -4.48 -6.23
N LEU A 72 -5.87 -5.52 -5.72
CA LEU A 72 -5.86 -5.80 -4.27
C LEU A 72 -4.42 -5.86 -3.72
N ASP A 73 -3.51 -6.44 -4.50
CA ASP A 73 -2.08 -6.53 -4.16
C ASP A 73 -1.42 -5.16 -3.98
N THR A 74 -1.69 -4.22 -4.90
CA THR A 74 -1.12 -2.86 -4.84
C THR A 74 -1.76 -2.02 -3.74
N VAL A 75 -3.03 -2.25 -3.42
CA VAL A 75 -3.73 -1.64 -2.28
C VAL A 75 -3.08 -2.09 -0.97
N ILE A 76 -2.94 -3.40 -0.77
CA ILE A 76 -2.32 -3.98 0.43
C ILE A 76 -0.88 -3.51 0.59
N ASP A 77 -0.09 -3.58 -0.48
CA ASP A 77 1.27 -3.06 -0.52
C ASP A 77 1.35 -1.59 -0.09
N THR A 78 0.38 -0.77 -0.50
CA THR A 78 0.30 0.66 -0.16
C THR A 78 -0.08 0.87 1.31
N ILE A 79 -1.05 0.11 1.84
CA ILE A 79 -1.45 0.14 3.26
C ILE A 79 -0.26 -0.20 4.15
N ILE A 80 0.44 -1.29 3.83
CA ILE A 80 1.62 -1.73 4.58
C ILE A 80 2.70 -0.63 4.51
N LYS A 81 3.00 -0.08 3.32
CA LYS A 81 4.02 0.97 3.17
C LYS A 81 3.67 2.28 3.88
N ASN A 82 2.39 2.68 3.94
CA ASN A 82 1.96 3.90 4.62
C ASN A 82 1.95 3.76 6.15
N ASN A 83 1.62 2.59 6.68
CA ASN A 83 1.67 2.32 8.13
C ASN A 83 3.11 2.17 8.68
N LEU A 84 4.11 2.05 7.80
CA LEU A 84 5.53 1.92 8.16
C LEU A 84 6.32 3.24 8.16
N LYS A 85 5.66 4.39 7.97
CA LYS A 85 6.29 5.71 7.98
C LYS A 85 6.43 6.31 9.38
#